data_AF-A0A1A7R2T1-F1
#
_entry.id   AF-A0A1A7R2T1-F1
#
_cell.length_a   1.000
_cell.length_b   1.000
_cell.length_c   1.000
_cell.angle_alpha   90.00
_cell.angle_beta   90.00
_cell.angle_gamma   90.00
#
_symmetry.space_group_name_H-M   'P 1'
#
loop_
_entity.id
_entity.type
_entity.pdbx_description
1 polymer ?
#
loop_
_entity_poly.entity_id
_entity_poly.type
_entity_poly.pdbx_seq_one_letter_code
_entity_poly.pdbx_strand_id
1 'polypeptide(L)'
;MLCVTSIFGQNVKVKKDILSIDKTEVCKFSSSERNHYEIQDLEGNSIMNVEYATEDVQTLCGNEQFRYLKFTKQNSDEVYYSDFDVSTFKISLSGTKNIARQLIVNDEFLSEAGINYDKINAFFS
;
A
#
# COMPACT_ATOMS: atom_id res chain seq x y z
N MET A 1 -2.33 28.74 -6.83
CA MET A 1 -2.86 27.91 -7.94
C MET A 1 -2.73 26.47 -7.50
N LEU A 2 -3.78 25.90 -6.91
CA LEU A 2 -3.80 24.50 -6.47
C LEU A 2 -4.02 23.63 -7.70
N CYS A 3 -2.97 22.96 -8.16
CA CYS A 3 -3.10 21.93 -9.18
C CYS A 3 -3.72 20.71 -8.50
N VAL A 4 -5.04 20.57 -8.62
CA VAL A 4 -5.75 19.35 -8.25
C VAL A 4 -5.42 18.33 -9.35
N THR A 5 -4.31 17.62 -9.21
CA THR A 5 -4.02 16.45 -10.04
C THR A 5 -5.09 15.41 -9.74
N SER A 6 -5.92 15.13 -10.75
CA SER A 6 -6.92 14.08 -10.70
C SER A 6 -6.26 12.73 -10.42
N ILE A 7 -6.24 12.31 -9.15
CA ILE A 7 -5.67 11.03 -8.67
C ILE A 7 -6.40 9.83 -9.32
N PHE A 8 -7.59 10.04 -9.91
CA PHE A 8 -8.44 9.01 -10.52
C PHE A 8 -7.99 8.49 -11.90
N GLY A 9 -6.80 8.85 -12.39
CA GLY A 9 -6.31 8.48 -13.72
C GLY A 9 -5.00 7.68 -13.79
N GLN A 10 -4.31 7.48 -12.67
CA GLN A 10 -2.95 6.94 -12.71
C GLN A 10 -2.92 5.45 -13.07
N ASN A 11 -2.12 5.10 -14.08
CA ASN A 11 -1.96 3.73 -14.55
C ASN A 11 -0.94 2.99 -13.68
N VAL A 12 -1.46 2.30 -12.66
CA VAL A 12 -0.67 1.45 -11.77
C VAL A 12 -0.43 0.08 -12.39
N LYS A 13 0.84 -0.27 -12.59
CA LYS A 13 1.28 -1.54 -13.16
C LYS A 13 2.34 -2.18 -12.29
N VAL A 14 2.17 -3.47 -12.00
CA VAL A 14 3.22 -4.30 -11.40
C VAL A 14 3.67 -5.32 -12.43
N LYS A 15 4.97 -5.38 -12.74
CA LYS A 15 5.55 -6.36 -13.66
C LYS A 15 6.96 -6.73 -13.19
N LYS A 16 7.23 -8.03 -13.05
CA LYS A 16 8.53 -8.54 -12.55
C LYS A 16 8.95 -7.84 -11.25
N ASP A 17 8.02 -7.76 -10.30
CA ASP A 17 8.23 -7.15 -8.98
C ASP A 17 8.59 -5.65 -8.99
N ILE A 18 8.47 -4.98 -10.12
CA ILE A 18 8.61 -3.52 -10.22
C ILE A 18 7.22 -2.91 -10.30
N LEU A 19 6.95 -1.97 -9.40
CA LEU A 19 5.78 -1.10 -9.45
C LEU A 19 6.11 0.12 -10.33
N SER A 20 5.28 0.34 -11.34
CA SER A 20 5.30 1.54 -12.15
C SER A 20 3.99 2.31 -12.03
N ILE A 21 4.10 3.62 -11.93
CA ILE A 21 2.98 4.57 -11.93
C ILE A 21 3.17 5.44 -13.18
N ASP A 22 2.19 5.42 -14.08
CA ASP A 22 2.23 6.16 -15.34
C ASP A 22 3.52 5.94 -16.17
N LYS A 23 4.00 4.69 -16.13
CA LYS A 23 5.22 4.18 -16.80
C LYS A 23 6.54 4.59 -16.14
N THR A 24 6.51 5.37 -15.07
CA THR A 24 7.69 5.62 -14.24
C THR A 24 7.86 4.47 -13.25
N GLU A 25 9.04 3.88 -13.17
CA GLU A 25 9.37 2.89 -12.14
C GLU A 25 9.56 3.60 -10.79
N VAL A 26 8.85 3.14 -9.76
CA VAL A 26 8.75 3.84 -8.48
C VAL A 26 9.46 3.07 -7.38
N CYS A 27 9.13 1.79 -7.26
CA CYS A 27 9.68 0.92 -6.21
C CYS A 27 9.63 -0.53 -6.66
N LYS A 28 10.33 -1.39 -5.92
CA LYS A 28 10.14 -2.83 -6.00
C LYS A 28 9.07 -3.25 -4.99
N PHE A 29 8.32 -4.27 -5.38
CA PHE A 29 7.17 -4.77 -4.65
C PHE A 29 7.21 -6.30 -4.71
N SER A 30 7.77 -6.91 -3.68
CA SER A 30 7.89 -8.37 -3.57
C SER A 30 6.83 -8.93 -2.61
N SER A 31 6.53 -10.21 -2.77
CA SER A 31 5.63 -10.94 -1.87
C SER A 31 6.26 -12.31 -1.65
N SER A 32 6.77 -12.53 -0.44
CA SER A 32 7.32 -13.83 -0.02
C SER A 32 6.22 -14.80 0.38
N GLU A 33 5.11 -14.28 0.91
CA GLU A 33 3.98 -15.05 1.42
C GLU A 33 2.65 -14.42 1.02
N ARG A 34 1.58 -15.21 1.06
CA ARG A 34 0.24 -14.69 0.76
C ARG A 34 -0.08 -13.53 1.70
N ASN A 35 -0.58 -12.43 1.12
CA ASN A 35 -0.96 -11.19 1.80
C ASN A 35 0.19 -10.43 2.49
N HIS A 36 1.44 -10.90 2.39
CA HIS A 36 2.61 -10.19 2.91
C HIS A 36 3.38 -9.59 1.74
N TYR A 37 3.71 -8.32 1.89
CA TYR A 37 4.32 -7.53 0.85
C TYR A 37 5.48 -6.72 1.41
N GLU A 38 6.62 -6.82 0.76
CA GLU A 38 7.79 -6.03 1.10
C GLU A 38 7.96 -4.94 0.05
N ILE A 39 8.05 -3.70 0.53
CA ILE A 39 8.29 -2.52 -0.30
C ILE A 39 9.77 -2.18 -0.20
N GLN A 40 10.44 -2.17 -1.35
CA GLN A 40 11.85 -1.84 -1.46
C GLN A 40 12.04 -0.69 -2.45
N ASP A 41 13.11 0.08 -2.29
CA ASP A 41 13.50 1.02 -3.34
C ASP A 41 13.96 0.29 -4.62
N LEU A 42 14.28 1.06 -5.66
CA LEU A 42 14.77 0.50 -6.93
C LEU A 42 16.17 -0.13 -6.80
N GLU A 43 16.92 0.21 -5.76
CA GLU A 43 18.23 -0.39 -5.46
C GLU A 43 18.08 -1.74 -4.76
N GLY A 44 16.93 -1.99 -4.12
CA GLY A 44 16.61 -3.21 -3.37
C GLY A 44 16.73 -3.05 -1.86
N ASN A 45 16.86 -1.83 -1.34
CA ASN A 45 16.82 -1.59 0.10
C ASN A 45 15.37 -1.69 0.59
N SER A 46 15.13 -2.50 1.61
CA SER A 46 13.82 -2.65 2.24
C SER A 46 13.41 -1.38 2.97
N ILE A 47 12.17 -0.94 2.79
CA ILE A 47 11.65 0.30 3.39
C ILE A 47 10.63 -0.06 4.47
N MET A 48 9.69 -0.92 4.12
CA MET A 48 8.62 -1.36 5.02
C MET A 48 7.99 -2.67 4.54
N ASN A 49 7.36 -3.36 5.48
CA ASN A 49 6.49 -4.49 5.22
C ASN A 49 5.03 -4.08 5.38
N VAL A 50 4.17 -4.63 4.52
CA VAL A 50 2.73 -4.43 4.50
C VAL A 50 2.05 -5.79 4.50
N GLU A 51 1.24 -6.07 5.51
CA GLU A 51 0.42 -7.28 5.60
C GLU A 51 -1.06 -6.92 5.45
N TYR A 52 -1.76 -7.60 4.55
CA TYR A 52 -3.22 -7.54 4.49
C TYR A 52 -3.85 -8.58 5.41
N ALA A 53 -4.63 -8.11 6.37
CA ALA A 53 -5.31 -8.94 7.35
C ALA A 53 -6.84 -8.78 7.26
N THR A 54 -7.56 -9.82 7.68
CA THR A 54 -9.01 -9.81 7.83
C THR A 54 -9.35 -10.48 9.15
N GLU A 55 -10.23 -9.84 9.91
CA GLU A 55 -10.68 -10.33 11.21
C GLU A 55 -12.21 -10.31 11.24
N ASP A 56 -12.79 -11.41 11.72
CA ASP A 56 -14.23 -11.47 11.95
C ASP A 56 -14.52 -10.80 13.30
N VAL A 57 -15.30 -9.71 13.26
CA VAL A 57 -15.65 -8.92 14.43
C VAL A 57 -17.15 -9.01 14.66
N GLN A 58 -17.55 -9.26 15.90
CA GLN A 58 -18.96 -9.26 16.26
C GLN A 58 -19.39 -7.84 16.64
N THR A 59 -20.25 -7.24 15.82
CA THR A 59 -20.83 -5.91 16.04
C THR A 59 -22.27 -6.03 16.54
N LEU A 60 -22.87 -4.89 16.90
CA LEU A 60 -24.30 -4.80 17.23
C LEU A 60 -25.21 -5.15 16.05
N CYS A 61 -24.68 -5.12 14.82
CA CYS A 61 -25.42 -5.40 13.59
C CYS A 61 -25.21 -6.85 13.10
N GLY A 62 -24.36 -7.64 13.77
CA GLY A 62 -24.05 -9.02 13.40
C GLY A 62 -22.55 -9.27 13.26
N ASN A 63 -22.18 -10.37 12.60
CA ASN A 63 -20.79 -10.66 12.29
C ASN A 63 -20.35 -9.84 11.07
N GLU A 64 -19.34 -9.01 11.24
CA GLU A 64 -18.74 -8.21 10.18
C GLU A 64 -17.28 -8.62 9.97
N GLN A 65 -16.78 -8.43 8.74
CA GLN A 65 -15.37 -8.63 8.43
C GLN A 65 -14.67 -7.30 8.41
N PHE A 66 -13.79 -7.09 9.38
CA PHE A 66 -12.89 -5.96 9.40
C PHE A 66 -11.63 -6.28 8.59
N ARG A 67 -11.23 -5.36 7.72
CA ARG A 67 -10.08 -5.53 6.82
C ARG A 67 -9.13 -4.37 7.04
N TYR A 68 -7.87 -4.70 7.27
CA TYR A 68 -6.87 -3.71 7.61
C TYR A 68 -5.51 -4.11 7.04
N LEU A 69 -4.64 -3.11 6.96
CA LEU A 69 -3.24 -3.29 6.67
C LEU A 69 -2.43 -3.14 7.94
N LYS A 70 -1.48 -4.05 8.15
CA LYS A 70 -0.43 -3.89 9.14
C LYS A 70 0.83 -3.42 8.44
N PHE A 71 1.49 -2.44 9.04
CA PHE A 71 2.72 -1.85 8.55
C PHE A 71 3.82 -2.04 9.57
N THR A 72 4.98 -2.46 9.11
CA THR A 72 6.17 -2.62 9.95
C THR A 72 7.35 -1.94 9.26
N LYS A 73 7.97 -1.00 9.96
CA LYS A 73 9.18 -0.33 9.48
C LYS A 73 10.34 -1.31 9.49
N GLN A 74 11.27 -1.18 8.53
CA GLN A 74 12.48 -2.00 8.53
C GLN A 74 13.23 -1.86 9.87
N ASN A 75 13.66 -2.99 10.44
CA ASN A 75 14.40 -3.07 11.71
C ASN A 75 13.62 -2.52 12.94
N SER A 76 12.29 -2.48 12.88
CA SER A 76 11.43 -2.18 14.01
C SER A 76 10.49 -3.36 14.28
N ASP A 77 10.21 -3.63 15.55
CA ASP A 77 9.18 -4.58 15.98
C ASP A 77 7.80 -3.90 16.12
N GLU A 78 7.74 -2.58 15.90
CA GLU A 78 6.50 -1.82 16.00
C GLU A 78 5.58 -2.08 14.80
N VAL A 79 4.30 -2.26 15.10
CA VAL A 79 3.26 -2.53 14.10
C VAL A 79 2.23 -1.41 14.11
N TYR A 80 2.00 -0.84 12.94
CA TYR A 80 1.06 0.25 12.70
C TYR A 80 -0.10 -0.28 11.85
N TYR A 81 -1.29 0.31 11.99
CA TYR A 81 -2.51 -0.18 11.36
C TYR A 81 -3.16 0.91 10.53
N SER A 82 -3.70 0.53 9.36
CA SER A 82 -4.56 1.39 8.54
C SER A 82 -5.76 0.60 8.05
N ASP A 83 -6.90 1.27 7.93
CA ASP A 83 -8.10 0.68 7.37
C ASP A 83 -7.89 0.34 5.90
N PHE A 84 -8.35 -0.84 5.48
CA PHE A 84 -8.29 -1.24 4.09
C PHE A 84 -9.64 -1.00 3.41
N ASP A 85 -9.74 0.13 2.71
CA ASP A 85 -10.97 0.50 2.03
C ASP A 85 -11.16 -0.28 0.72
N VAL A 86 -11.93 -1.36 0.80
CA VAL A 86 -12.34 -2.16 -0.35
C VAL A 86 -13.38 -1.48 -1.25
N SER A 87 -14.07 -0.44 -0.77
CA SER A 87 -15.13 0.24 -1.51
C SER A 87 -14.58 1.19 -2.57
N THR A 88 -13.40 1.75 -2.31
CA THR A 88 -12.73 2.68 -3.22
C THR A 88 -12.10 1.96 -4.44
N PHE A 89 -11.85 0.65 -4.37
CA PHE A 89 -11.19 -0.06 -5.45
C PHE A 89 -12.15 -0.97 -6.22
N LYS A 90 -12.25 -0.77 -7.54
CA LYS A 90 -12.66 -1.85 -8.46
C LYS A 90 -11.65 -2.98 -8.29
N ILE A 91 -12.05 -3.98 -7.49
CA ILE A 91 -11.18 -5.04 -6.96
C ILE A 91 -10.46 -5.69 -8.13
N SER A 92 -9.17 -5.40 -8.27
CA SER A 92 -8.32 -6.15 -9.19
C SER A 92 -8.12 -7.54 -8.58
N LEU A 93 -8.13 -8.59 -9.42
CA LEU A 93 -7.82 -9.96 -8.97
C LEU A 93 -6.40 -10.09 -8.39
N SER A 94 -5.51 -9.15 -8.67
CA SER A 94 -4.17 -9.09 -8.07
C SER A 94 -4.22 -8.29 -6.76
N GLY A 95 -3.97 -8.98 -5.63
CA GLY A 95 -3.83 -8.36 -4.30
C GLY A 95 -2.74 -7.28 -4.27
N THR A 96 -1.58 -7.54 -4.89
CA THR A 96 -0.47 -6.60 -5.05
C THR A 96 -0.91 -5.26 -5.64
N LYS A 97 -1.78 -5.26 -6.66
CA LYS A 97 -2.30 -4.02 -7.26
C LYS A 97 -3.24 -3.27 -6.32
N ASN A 98 -4.01 -3.98 -5.49
CA ASN A 98 -4.91 -3.33 -4.54
C ASN A 98 -4.10 -2.66 -3.42
N ILE A 99 -3.06 -3.34 -2.91
CA ILE A 99 -2.14 -2.74 -1.93
C ILE A 99 -1.43 -1.53 -2.53
N ALA A 100 -0.83 -1.67 -3.72
CA ALA A 100 -0.16 -0.55 -4.36
C ALA A 100 -1.08 0.67 -4.52
N ARG A 101 -2.37 0.46 -4.85
CA ARG A 101 -3.33 1.56 -4.94
C ARG A 101 -3.65 2.19 -3.59
N GLN A 102 -3.79 1.40 -2.53
CA GLN A 102 -3.95 1.93 -1.16
C GLN A 102 -2.77 2.83 -0.80
N LEU A 103 -1.53 2.37 -1.03
CA LEU A 103 -0.31 3.13 -0.74
C LEU A 103 -0.19 4.43 -1.55
N ILE A 104 -0.84 4.51 -2.71
CA ILE A 104 -0.84 5.71 -3.57
C ILE A 104 -1.96 6.67 -3.17
N VAL A 105 -3.19 6.17 -3.03
CA VAL A 105 -4.40 7.00 -2.93
C VAL A 105 -4.72 7.37 -1.50
N ASN A 106 -4.61 6.42 -0.57
CA ASN A 106 -5.06 6.60 0.81
C ASN A 106 -3.90 6.99 1.72
N ASP A 107 -2.76 6.32 1.59
CA ASP A 107 -1.60 6.57 2.46
C ASP A 107 -0.63 7.63 1.88
N GLU A 108 -0.71 7.91 0.57
CA GLU A 108 0.17 8.85 -0.16
C GLU A 108 1.68 8.55 -0.02
N PHE A 109 2.04 7.30 0.26
CA PHE A 109 3.43 6.83 0.39
C PHE A 109 4.13 6.72 -0.96
N LEU A 110 3.38 6.52 -2.04
CA LEU A 110 3.90 6.33 -3.39
C LEU A 110 3.23 7.30 -4.35
N SER A 111 4.02 7.84 -5.28
CA SER A 111 3.54 8.71 -6.35
C SER A 111 4.37 8.51 -7.62
N GLU A 112 3.97 9.15 -8.72
CA GLU A 112 4.78 9.19 -9.95
C GLU A 112 6.21 9.74 -9.73
N ALA A 113 6.40 10.56 -8.68
CA ALA A 113 7.70 11.13 -8.33
C ALA A 113 8.61 10.15 -7.55
N GLY A 114 8.09 8.99 -7.15
CA GLY A 114 8.82 8.02 -6.35
C GLY A 114 8.17 7.76 -4.98
N ILE A 115 9.01 7.32 -4.04
CA ILE A 115 8.63 7.01 -2.67
C ILE A 115 8.64 8.29 -1.83
N ASN A 116 7.55 8.54 -1.11
CA ASN A 116 7.40 9.69 -0.23
C ASN A 116 7.88 9.36 1.19
N TYR A 117 9.18 9.49 1.42
CA TYR A 117 9.80 9.20 2.72
C TYR A 117 9.27 10.09 3.84
N ASP A 118 8.87 11.33 3.57
CA ASP A 118 8.34 12.24 4.60
C ASP A 118 7.00 11.72 5.15
N LYS A 119 6.10 11.27 4.26
CA LYS A 119 4.82 10.66 4.66
C LYS A 119 5.01 9.35 5.42
N ILE A 120 5.91 8.50 4.93
CA ILE A 120 6.25 7.23 5.57
C ILE A 120 6.83 7.47 6.97
N ASN A 121 7.78 8.39 7.09
CA ASN A 121 8.38 8.72 8.39
C ASN A 121 7.34 9.31 9.34
N ALA A 122 6.47 10.21 8.87
CA ALA A 122 5.39 10.78 9.67
C ALA A 122 4.38 9.73 10.14
N PHE A 123 4.11 8.70 9.33
CA PHE A 123 3.24 7.60 9.71
C PHE A 123 3.83 6.70 10.80
N PHE A 124 5.16 6.54 10.81
CA PHE A 124 5.91 5.75 11.80
C PHE A 124 6.53 6.59 12.93
N SER A 125 6.09 7.84 13.13
CA SER A 125 6.56 8.73 14.20
C SER A 125 5.59 8.75 15.38
#